data_AF-A0A2N2K3P6-F1
#
_entry.id   AF-A0A2N2K3P6-F1
#
_cell.length_a   1.000
_cell.length_b   1.000
_cell.length_c   1.000
_cell.angle_alpha   90.00
_cell.angle_beta   90.00
_cell.angle_gamma   90.00
#
_symmetry.space_group_name_H-M   'P 1'
#
loop_
_entity.id
_entity.type
_entity.pdbx_description
1 polymer ?
#
loop_
_entity_poly.entity_id
_entity_poly.type
_entity_poly.pdbx_seq_one_letter_code
_entity_poly.pdbx_strand_id
1 'polypeptide(L)' 'MDLRDAYFVDGVRTWFGKARQDGHYWGTRADDLVTKVMKELVRRNPNVPWDEVDDNIWGA' A
#
# COMPACT_ATOMS: atom_id res chain seq x y z
N MET A 1 -11.78 -28.58 4.23
CA MET A 1 -11.19 -27.27 4.58
C MET A 1 -12.29 -26.27 4.34
N ASP A 2 -12.87 -25.73 5.41
CA ASP A 2 -13.93 -24.73 5.27
C ASP A 2 -13.32 -23.48 4.63
N LEU A 3 -13.84 -23.05 3.48
CA LEU A 3 -13.35 -21.86 2.81
C LEU A 3 -13.80 -20.66 3.63
N ARG A 4 -12.84 -19.95 4.22
CA ARG A 4 -13.14 -18.67 4.86
C ARG A 4 -13.43 -17.63 3.79
N ASP A 5 -14.46 -16.83 4.01
CA ASP A 5 -14.76 -15.68 3.17
C ASP A 5 -13.59 -14.68 3.20
N ALA A 6 -13.26 -14.13 2.04
CA ALA A 6 -12.26 -13.08 1.89
C ALA A 6 -12.95 -11.74 1.65
N TYR A 7 -12.52 -10.71 2.39
CA TYR A 7 -13.10 -9.38 2.31
C TYR A 7 -12.03 -8.36 1.91
N PHE A 8 -12.42 -7.41 1.05
CA PHE A 8 -11.64 -6.20 0.80
C PHE A 8 -12.08 -5.12 1.78
N VAL A 9 -11.19 -4.74 2.71
CA VAL A 9 -11.51 -3.80 3.79
C VAL A 9 -11.21 -2.36 3.39
N ASP A 10 -10.02 -2.08 2.87
CA ASP A 10 -9.61 -0.75 2.45
C ASP A 10 -8.46 -0.83 1.43
N GLY A 11 -8.26 0.23 0.66
CA GLY A 11 -7.16 0.36 -0.28
C GLY A 11 -6.84 1.82 -0.61
N VAL A 12 -5.55 2.11 -0.76
CA VAL A 12 -5.04 3.41 -1.19
C VAL A 12 -3.98 3.24 -2.28
N ARG A 13 -3.74 4.29 -3.04
CA ARG A 13 -2.75 4.30 -4.12
C ARG A 13 -2.09 5.66 -4.22
N THR A 14 -0.90 5.68 -4.81
CA THR A 14 -0.27 6.93 -5.24
C THR A 14 -0.96 7.49 -6.48
N TRP A 15 -0.62 8.72 -6.85
CA TRP A 15 -0.95 9.23 -8.17
C TRP A 15 -0.19 8.45 -9.26
N PHE A 16 -0.50 8.69 -10.53
CA PHE A 16 0.24 8.10 -11.65
C PHE A 16 1.28 9.09 -12.19
N GLY A 17 2.56 8.89 -11.85
CA GLY A 17 3.65 9.65 -12.45
C GLY A 17 3.92 9.20 -13.88
N LYS A 18 4.19 10.16 -14.78
CA LYS A 18 4.64 9.84 -16.14
C LYS A 18 6.09 9.34 -16.11
N ALA A 19 6.41 8.32 -16.92
CA ALA A 19 7.76 7.74 -17.04
C ALA A 19 8.67 8.61 -17.93
N ARG A 20 8.98 9.82 -17.47
CA ARG A 20 9.83 10.81 -18.15
C ARG A 20 10.62 11.60 -17.10
N GLN A 21 11.70 12.27 -17.52
CA GLN A 21 12.61 12.97 -16.59
C GLN A 21 11.93 14.08 -15.77
N ASP A 22 10.90 14.73 -16.32
CA ASP A 22 10.05 15.71 -15.64
C ASP A 22 8.81 15.07 -14.97
N GLY A 23 8.77 13.75 -14.88
CA GLY A 23 7.70 12.99 -14.24
C GLY A 23 7.71 13.17 -12.72
N HIS A 24 6.53 13.21 -12.11
CA HIS A 24 6.38 13.48 -10.67
C HIS A 24 7.17 12.52 -9.76
N TYR A 25 7.38 11.27 -10.20
CA TYR A 25 8.12 10.25 -9.46
C TYR A 25 9.46 9.86 -10.11
N TRP A 26 9.97 10.65 -11.07
CA TRP A 26 11.21 10.31 -11.79
C TRP A 26 12.41 10.07 -10.85
N GLY A 27 12.50 10.85 -9.78
CA GLY A 27 13.55 10.71 -8.76
C GLY A 27 13.11 9.94 -7.51
N THR A 28 11.97 9.25 -7.53
CA THR A 28 11.42 8.54 -6.38
C THR A 28 11.53 7.04 -6.59
N ARG A 29 12.08 6.32 -5.61
CA ARG A 29 12.17 4.86 -5.68
C ARG A 29 10.79 4.24 -5.41
N ALA A 30 10.58 3.03 -5.92
CA ALA A 30 9.35 2.28 -5.67
C ALA A 30 9.08 2.10 -4.16
N ASP A 31 10.11 1.79 -3.37
CA ASP A 31 10.00 1.60 -1.90
C ASP A 31 9.49 2.86 -1.18
N ASP A 32 9.86 4.04 -1.66
CA ASP A 32 9.44 5.32 -1.07
C ASP A 32 7.94 5.56 -1.36
N LEU A 33 7.45 5.13 -2.52
CA LEU A 33 6.02 5.17 -2.88
C LEU A 33 5.21 4.19 -2.02
N VAL A 34 5.70 2.96 -1.90
CA VAL A 34 5.11 1.89 -1.07
C VAL A 34 5.00 2.31 0.39
N THR A 35 6.06 2.88 0.95
CA THR A 35 6.08 3.36 2.34
C THR A 35 4.98 4.38 2.60
N LYS A 36 4.71 5.26 1.62
CA LYS A 36 3.66 6.27 1.75
C LYS A 36 2.26 5.67 1.74
N VAL A 37 2.01 4.68 0.87
CA VAL A 37 0.75 3.92 0.82
C VAL A 37 0.48 3.22 2.15
N MET A 38 1.49 2.52 2.70
CA MET A 38 1.37 1.80 3.97
C MET A 38 1.05 2.74 5.15
N LYS A 39 1.76 3.85 5.27
CA LYS A 39 1.53 4.84 6.34
C LYS A 39 0.12 5.42 6.29
N GLU A 40 -0.39 5.70 5.09
CA GLU A 40 -1.75 6.22 4.94
C GLU A 40 -2.82 5.18 5.29
N LEU A 41 -2.60 3.89 4.97
CA LEU A 41 -3.52 2.82 5.36
C LEU A 41 -3.63 2.68 6.88
N VAL A 42 -2.48 2.70 7.59
CA VAL A 42 -2.43 2.68 9.07
C VAL A 42 -3.11 3.91 9.66
N ARG A 43 -2.80 5.10 9.11
CA ARG A 43 -3.38 6.37 9.59
C ARG A 43 -4.90 6.41 9.43
N ARG A 44 -5.45 5.85 8.35
CA ARG A 44 -6.90 5.80 8.09
C ARG A 44 -7.64 4.82 8.99
N ASN A 45 -6.95 3.78 9.46
CA ASN A 45 -7.56 2.69 10.25
C ASN A 45 -6.85 2.55 11.61
N PRO A 46 -7.01 3.53 12.53
CA PRO A 46 -6.28 3.55 13.80
C PRO A 46 -6.72 2.47 14.79
N ASN A 47 -7.89 1.85 14.58
CA ASN A 47 -8.45 0.83 15.47
C ASN A 47 -8.09 -0.61 15.03
N VAL A 48 -7.36 -0.77 13.92
CA VAL A 48 -6.91 -2.09 13.47
C VAL A 48 -5.74 -2.54 14.37
N PRO A 49 -5.75 -3.79 14.88
CA PRO A 49 -4.61 -4.37 15.59
C PRO A 49 -3.51 -4.72 14.57
N TRP A 50 -2.71 -3.73 14.20
CA TRP A 50 -1.68 -3.86 13.17
C TRP A 50 -0.57 -4.87 13.51
N ASP A 51 -0.46 -5.25 14.77
CA ASP A 51 0.38 -6.32 15.30
C ASP A 51 -0.15 -7.73 15.00
N GLU A 52 -1.42 -7.88 14.61
CA GLU A 52 -2.02 -9.15 14.16
C GLU A 52 -1.91 -9.36 12.64
N VAL A 53 -1.24 -8.47 11.89
CA VAL A 53 -1.03 -8.65 10.45
C VAL A 53 0.09 -9.65 10.21
N ASP A 54 -0.25 -10.82 9.66
CA ASP A 54 0.69 -11.91 9.42
C ASP A 54 1.58 -11.70 8.18
N ASP A 55 1.00 -11.22 7.07
CA ASP A 55 1.67 -11.19 5.77
C ASP A 55 1.56 -9.84 5.07
N ASN A 56 2.62 -9.50 4.33
CA ASN A 56 2.68 -8.31 3.47
C ASN A 56 3.20 -8.70 2.08
N ILE A 57 2.33 -8.65 1.07
CA ILE A 57 2.58 -9.19 -0.27
C ILE A 57 2.79 -8.04 -1.27
N TRP A 58 3.97 -8.00 -1.90
CA TRP A 58 4.33 -7.01 -2.92
C TRP A 58 4.58 -7.65 -4.29
N GLY A 59 4.02 -7.05 -5.34
CA GLY A 59 4.39 -7.37 -6.72
C GLY A 59 5.66 -6.63 -7.13
N ALA A 60 6.59 -7.33 -7.78
CA ALA A 60 7.82 -6.79 -8.36
C ALA A 60 7.65 -6.42 -9.83
#